data_AF-A0A1V5MEY2-F1
#
_entry.id   AF-A0A1V5MEY2-F1
#
_cell.length_a   1.000
_cell.length_b   1.000
_cell.length_c   1.000
_cell.angle_alpha   90.00
_cell.angle_beta   90.00
_cell.angle_gamma   90.00
#
_symmetry.space_group_name_H-M   'P 1'
#
loop_
_entity.id
_entity.type
_entity.pdbx_description
1 polymer ?
#
loop_
_entity_poly.entity_id
_entity_poly.type
_entity_poly.pdbx_seq_one_letter_code
_entity_poly.pdbx_strand_id
1 'polypeptide(L)'
;MSNNSHAKGSEKDHALTVDIEDIEIFETESGSDSLLTGHYQAGNNRPEGLTIKEACAFYKVSESTIRGRLKRRELSATKVKTATGEQWRIFPEGSLAGRYQPINTLVTTPPPQPADNSIVELLKAKTERLEAAMMEIGSLKAQLLASQEKSRLLEDRSKRPWWRRFLDQFNS
;
A
#
# COMPACT_ATOMS: atom_id res chain seq x y z
N MET A 1 13.60 57.13 -44.46
CA MET A 1 12.27 56.89 -45.06
C MET A 1 11.59 55.81 -44.25
N SER A 2 10.38 56.10 -43.75
CA SER A 2 9.26 55.16 -43.52
C SER A 2 9.57 53.87 -42.76
N ASN A 3 9.12 53.67 -41.51
CA ASN A 3 7.72 53.41 -41.06
C ASN A 3 7.85 52.76 -39.66
N ASN A 4 6.89 52.63 -38.76
CA ASN A 4 5.52 53.09 -38.58
C ASN A 4 5.14 52.64 -37.14
N SER A 5 4.33 53.47 -36.52
CA SER A 5 3.57 53.44 -35.27
C SER A 5 3.03 52.10 -34.72
N HIS A 6 2.69 52.18 -33.42
CA HIS A 6 1.55 51.51 -32.73
C HIS A 6 1.71 50.03 -32.37
N ALA A 7 1.04 49.48 -31.34
CA ALA A 7 0.40 49.95 -30.12
C ALA A 7 -0.23 48.67 -29.51
N LYS A 8 -0.30 48.60 -28.17
CA LYS A 8 -1.26 47.82 -27.36
C LYS A 8 -1.26 46.28 -27.45
N GLY A 9 -1.52 45.68 -26.28
CA GLY A 9 -2.10 44.34 -26.15
C GLY A 9 -1.35 43.48 -25.15
N SER A 10 -1.73 43.55 -23.88
CA SER A 10 -2.58 42.54 -23.22
C SER A 10 -1.75 41.39 -22.63
N GLU A 11 -1.42 41.58 -21.35
CA GLU A 11 -1.69 40.63 -20.27
C GLU A 11 -2.57 39.45 -20.73
N LYS A 12 -2.00 38.23 -20.72
CA LYS A 12 -2.74 36.97 -20.68
C LYS A 12 -1.95 35.94 -19.89
N ASP A 13 -2.34 35.81 -18.63
CA ASP A 13 -2.24 34.57 -17.88
C ASP A 13 -2.87 33.44 -18.69
N HIS A 14 -2.06 32.52 -19.18
CA HIS A 14 -2.54 31.25 -19.69
C HIS A 14 -2.27 30.19 -18.63
N ALA A 15 -3.24 30.08 -17.71
CA ALA A 15 -3.50 28.82 -17.02
C ALA A 15 -3.67 27.74 -18.08
N LEU A 16 -2.74 26.78 -18.11
CA LEU A 16 -2.86 25.57 -18.92
C LEU A 16 -3.98 24.71 -18.33
N THR A 17 -5.21 24.98 -18.74
CA THR A 17 -6.28 24.00 -18.75
C THR A 17 -5.89 22.91 -19.75
N VAL A 18 -5.70 21.69 -19.24
CA VAL A 18 -5.52 20.51 -20.06
C VAL A 18 -6.89 20.15 -20.60
N ASP A 19 -7.11 20.37 -21.89
CA ASP A 19 -8.27 19.86 -22.61
C ASP A 19 -8.13 18.33 -22.71
N ILE A 20 -8.93 17.63 -21.91
CA ILE A 20 -9.14 16.19 -21.99
C ILE A 20 -10.34 16.01 -22.94
N GLU A 21 -10.08 16.03 -24.24
CA GLU A 21 -11.06 15.62 -25.24
C GLU A 21 -10.97 14.09 -25.39
N ASP A 22 -12.12 13.45 -25.25
CA ASP A 22 -12.43 12.04 -25.51
C ASP A 22 -11.93 11.00 -24.50
N ILE A 23 -12.47 11.07 -23.28
CA ILE A 23 -12.77 9.85 -22.52
C ILE A 23 -14.23 9.51 -22.80
N GLU A 24 -14.47 8.52 -23.66
CA GLU A 24 -15.78 7.87 -23.77
C GLU A 24 -16.12 7.23 -22.42
N ILE A 25 -16.88 7.97 -21.62
CA ILE A 25 -17.52 7.48 -20.40
C ILE A 25 -18.71 6.66 -20.87
N PHE A 26 -18.58 5.33 -20.79
CA PHE A 26 -19.73 4.45 -20.93
C PHE A 26 -20.71 4.72 -19.78
N GLU A 27 -21.74 5.54 -20.05
CA GLU A 27 -22.94 5.64 -19.23
C GLU A 27 -23.71 4.33 -19.37
N THR A 28 -23.43 3.37 -18.49
CA THR A 28 -24.34 2.25 -18.29
C THR A 28 -25.52 2.72 -17.45
N GLU A 29 -26.48 3.33 -18.14
CA GLU A 29 -27.88 3.32 -17.72
C GLU A 29 -28.37 1.87 -17.65
N SER A 30 -28.09 1.19 -16.54
CA SER A 30 -28.74 -0.08 -16.20
C SER A 30 -29.77 0.18 -15.12
N GLY A 31 -30.82 0.90 -15.51
CA GLY A 31 -32.11 0.84 -14.83
C GLY A 31 -32.71 -0.55 -15.03
N SER A 32 -32.55 -1.43 -14.04
CA SER A 32 -33.44 -2.58 -13.89
C SER A 32 -33.63 -2.93 -12.41
N ASP A 33 -34.85 -2.65 -11.97
CA ASP A 33 -35.64 -3.43 -11.01
C ASP A 33 -35.17 -3.57 -9.56
N SER A 34 -35.63 -2.57 -8.80
CA SER A 34 -36.11 -2.71 -7.44
C SER A 34 -37.32 -3.68 -7.37
N LEU A 35 -37.13 -5.01 -7.37
CA LEU A 35 -38.17 -5.97 -6.92
C LEU A 35 -37.62 -7.32 -6.38
N LEU A 36 -36.49 -7.33 -5.68
CA LEU A 36 -36.19 -8.43 -4.77
C LEU A 36 -35.63 -7.92 -3.44
N THR A 37 -36.54 -7.31 -2.68
CA THR A 37 -36.45 -7.10 -1.23
C THR A 37 -36.45 -8.46 -0.52
N GLY A 38 -35.38 -9.24 -0.72
CA GLY A 38 -35.02 -10.32 0.17
C GLY A 38 -34.74 -9.68 1.52
N HIS A 39 -35.68 -9.84 2.44
CA HIS A 39 -35.54 -9.47 3.84
C HIS A 39 -34.26 -10.10 4.40
N TYR A 40 -33.15 -9.39 4.36
CA TYR A 40 -32.00 -9.70 5.19
C TYR A 40 -32.38 -9.27 6.60
N GLN A 41 -33.09 -10.14 7.30
CA GLN A 41 -33.20 -10.06 8.74
C GLN A 41 -31.76 -10.02 9.26
N ALA A 42 -31.36 -8.85 9.77
CA ALA A 42 -30.22 -8.70 10.66
C ALA A 42 -30.58 -9.40 11.99
N GLY A 43 -30.78 -10.71 11.94
CA GLY A 43 -30.86 -11.57 13.09
C GLY A 43 -29.47 -11.59 13.73
N ASN A 44 -29.40 -11.10 14.96
CA ASN A 44 -28.23 -10.82 15.78
C ASN A 44 -27.35 -12.04 16.15
N ASN A 45 -27.03 -12.93 15.20
CA ASN A 45 -26.04 -13.98 15.37
C ASN A 45 -25.17 -14.06 14.11
N ARG A 46 -24.39 -13.00 13.82
CA ARG A 46 -23.32 -13.10 12.81
C ARG A 46 -22.31 -14.12 13.34
N PRO A 47 -22.06 -15.26 12.65
CA PRO A 47 -20.98 -16.15 13.04
C PRO A 47 -19.68 -15.32 13.01
N GLU A 48 -18.94 -15.35 14.13
CA GLU A 48 -17.87 -14.42 14.55
C GLU A 48 -16.62 -14.34 13.64
N GLY A 49 -16.70 -14.77 12.37
CA GLY A 49 -15.59 -14.80 11.43
C GLY A 49 -15.90 -14.19 10.07
N LEU A 50 -14.85 -13.66 9.44
CA LEU A 50 -14.87 -13.08 8.10
C LEU A 50 -15.16 -14.17 7.07
N THR A 51 -16.00 -13.86 6.08
CA THR A 51 -16.11 -14.68 4.88
C THR A 51 -14.81 -14.64 4.07
N ILE A 52 -14.65 -15.56 3.11
CA ILE A 52 -13.47 -15.57 2.22
C ILE A 52 -13.31 -14.22 1.51
N LYS A 53 -14.41 -13.63 1.03
CA LYS A 53 -14.39 -12.33 0.33
C LYS A 53 -13.94 -11.19 1.25
N GLU A 54 -14.48 -11.13 2.46
CA GLU A 54 -14.08 -10.12 3.44
C GLU A 54 -12.62 -10.31 3.88
N ALA A 55 -12.17 -11.56 4.02
CA ALA A 55 -10.76 -11.85 4.32
C ALA A 55 -9.82 -11.41 3.19
N CYS A 56 -10.25 -11.50 1.92
CA CYS A 56 -9.46 -10.98 0.79
C CYS A 56 -9.25 -9.47 0.91
N ALA A 57 -10.31 -8.74 1.26
CA ALA A 57 -10.23 -7.30 1.49
C ALA A 57 -9.34 -6.96 2.70
N PHE A 58 -9.48 -7.72 3.80
CA PHE A 58 -8.71 -7.51 5.03
C PHE A 58 -7.20 -7.73 4.84
N TYR A 59 -6.83 -8.86 4.23
CA TYR A 59 -5.42 -9.23 4.02
C TYR A 59 -4.82 -8.66 2.73
N LYS A 60 -5.63 -7.98 1.89
CA LYS A 60 -5.24 -7.45 0.58
C LYS A 60 -4.60 -8.52 -0.32
N VAL A 61 -5.21 -9.71 -0.36
CA VAL A 61 -4.77 -10.85 -1.19
C VAL A 61 -5.94 -11.45 -1.96
N SER A 62 -5.64 -12.21 -3.02
CA SER A 62 -6.66 -12.89 -3.84
C SER A 62 -7.35 -14.06 -3.11
N GLU A 63 -8.56 -14.43 -3.55
CA GLU A 63 -9.28 -15.59 -3.03
C GLU A 63 -8.47 -16.90 -3.15
N SER A 64 -7.74 -17.06 -4.27
CA SER A 64 -6.89 -18.23 -4.50
C SER A 64 -5.80 -18.34 -3.42
N THR A 65 -5.17 -17.22 -3.08
CA THR A 65 -4.17 -17.14 -2.02
C THR A 65 -4.76 -17.52 -0.66
N ILE A 66 -5.92 -16.95 -0.30
CA ILE A 66 -6.61 -17.29 0.96
C ILE A 66 -6.93 -18.78 1.02
N ARG A 67 -7.50 -19.36 -0.04
CA ARG A 67 -7.80 -20.80 -0.10
C ARG A 67 -6.52 -21.64 0.02
N GLY A 68 -5.43 -21.21 -0.60
CA GLY A 68 -4.12 -21.86 -0.47
C GLY A 68 -3.56 -21.81 0.96
N ARG A 69 -3.75 -20.69 1.67
CA ARG A 69 -3.35 -20.55 3.09
C ARG A 69 -4.20 -21.40 4.03
N LEU A 70 -5.50 -21.53 3.75
CA LEU A 70 -6.39 -22.44 4.49
C LEU A 70 -5.96 -23.90 4.36
N LYS A 71 -5.61 -24.35 3.13
CA LYS A 71 -5.09 -25.71 2.90
C LYS A 71 -3.79 -25.97 3.67
N ARG A 72 -2.91 -24.97 3.73
CA ARG A 72 -1.63 -25.01 4.47
C ARG A 72 -1.80 -24.84 5.99
N ARG A 73 -3.00 -24.55 6.46
CA ARG A 73 -3.31 -24.26 7.88
C ARG A 73 -2.55 -23.04 8.43
N GLU A 74 -2.22 -22.08 7.57
CA GLU A 74 -1.61 -20.79 7.95
C GLU A 74 -2.63 -19.77 8.47
N LEU A 75 -3.93 -20.02 8.25
CA LEU A 75 -5.02 -19.15 8.71
C LEU A 75 -5.99 -19.93 9.58
N SER A 76 -6.36 -19.33 10.71
CA SER A 76 -7.40 -19.83 11.62
C SER A 76 -8.77 -19.69 10.96
N ALA A 77 -9.42 -20.81 10.66
CA ALA A 77 -10.76 -20.80 10.09
C ALA A 77 -11.60 -21.99 10.55
N THR A 78 -12.92 -21.78 10.59
CA THR A 78 -13.89 -22.81 10.95
C THR A 78 -14.94 -22.95 9.86
N LYS A 79 -15.31 -24.20 9.55
CA LYS A 79 -16.38 -24.50 8.60
C LYS A 79 -17.72 -24.41 9.33
N VAL A 80 -18.59 -23.48 8.90
CA VAL A 80 -19.89 -23.24 9.52
C VAL A 80 -20.99 -23.62 8.54
N LYS A 81 -21.96 -24.43 9.00
CA LYS A 81 -23.16 -24.78 8.23
C LYS A 81 -24.10 -23.57 8.22
N THR A 82 -24.28 -22.99 7.04
CA THR A 82 -25.19 -21.86 6.79
C THR A 82 -26.43 -22.39 6.07
N ALA A 83 -27.53 -21.64 6.06
CA ALA A 83 -28.74 -22.00 5.32
C ALA A 83 -28.49 -22.30 3.83
N THR A 84 -27.49 -21.62 3.23
CA THR A 84 -27.07 -21.79 1.83
C THR A 84 -25.98 -22.85 1.64
N GLY A 85 -25.67 -23.64 2.67
CA GLY A 85 -24.61 -24.66 2.65
C GLY A 85 -23.41 -24.33 3.53
N GLU A 86 -22.33 -25.10 3.37
CA GLU A 86 -21.14 -24.99 4.21
C GLU A 86 -20.22 -23.86 3.73
N GLN A 87 -19.86 -22.94 4.64
CA GLN A 87 -19.00 -21.81 4.34
C GLN A 87 -17.82 -21.76 5.32
N TRP A 88 -16.65 -21.32 4.83
CA TRP A 88 -15.48 -21.07 5.66
C TRP A 88 -15.57 -19.68 6.31
N ARG A 89 -15.33 -19.62 7.63
CA ARG A 89 -15.25 -18.40 8.43
C ARG A 89 -13.82 -18.24 8.93
N ILE A 90 -13.16 -17.16 8.55
CA ILE A 90 -11.75 -16.86 8.84
C ILE A 90 -11.68 -15.89 10.01
N PHE A 91 -10.83 -16.19 10.98
CA PHE A 91 -10.61 -15.37 12.17
C PHE A 91 -9.22 -14.74 12.05
N PRO A 92 -9.12 -13.41 11.81
CA PRO A 92 -7.82 -12.77 11.83
C PRO A 92 -7.24 -12.90 13.23
N GLU A 93 -5.92 -13.06 13.35
CA GLU A 93 -5.22 -13.41 14.61
C GLU A 93 -5.35 -12.39 15.77
N GLY A 94 -6.25 -11.41 15.67
CA GLY A 94 -6.67 -10.52 16.77
C GLY A 94 -8.13 -10.68 17.21
N SER A 95 -8.94 -11.53 16.58
CA SER A 95 -10.35 -11.69 16.96
C SER A 95 -10.50 -12.85 17.95
N LEU A 96 -10.46 -12.47 19.22
CA LEU A 96 -10.67 -13.28 20.44
C LEU A 96 -12.03 -14.01 20.46
N ALA A 97 -12.22 -15.00 19.59
CA ALA A 97 -13.43 -15.84 19.57
C ALA A 97 -13.15 -17.31 19.94
N GLY A 98 -12.00 -17.58 20.58
CA GLY A 98 -11.58 -18.93 20.93
C GLY A 98 -10.90 -19.01 22.28
N ARG A 99 -11.70 -19.09 23.34
CA ARG A 99 -11.30 -19.48 24.72
C ARG A 99 -10.29 -18.57 25.41
N TYR A 100 -10.78 -17.50 26.03
CA TYR A 100 -10.18 -17.05 27.29
C TYR A 100 -10.29 -18.20 28.30
N GLN A 101 -9.21 -18.95 28.51
CA GLN A 101 -9.00 -19.57 29.81
C GLN A 101 -8.81 -18.40 30.80
N PRO A 102 -9.59 -18.30 31.89
CA PRO A 102 -9.32 -17.29 32.90
C PRO A 102 -7.92 -17.55 33.45
N ILE A 103 -6.99 -16.61 33.21
CA ILE A 103 -5.64 -16.60 33.77
C ILE A 103 -5.77 -16.24 35.25
N ASN A 104 -6.27 -17.18 36.04
CA ASN A 104 -6.36 -17.08 37.50
C ASN A 104 -5.68 -18.26 38.17
N THR A 105 -4.59 -18.76 37.58
CA THR A 105 -3.76 -19.77 38.23
C THR A 105 -2.29 -19.45 38.01
N LEU A 106 -1.64 -19.12 39.13
CA LEU A 106 -0.20 -19.21 39.41
C LEU A 106 0.62 -17.94 39.12
N VAL A 107 0.41 -16.94 39.97
CA VAL A 107 1.54 -16.16 40.53
C VAL A 107 2.38 -17.13 41.35
N THR A 108 3.22 -17.92 40.68
CA THR A 108 4.37 -18.58 41.29
C THR A 108 5.54 -17.66 41.03
N THR A 109 5.98 -16.96 42.07
CA THR A 109 7.24 -16.22 42.10
C THR A 109 8.36 -17.13 41.60
N PRO A 110 8.99 -16.86 40.45
CA PRO A 110 10.12 -17.67 40.02
C PRO A 110 11.29 -17.46 41.00
N PRO A 111 12.01 -18.52 41.40
CA PRO A 111 13.23 -18.37 42.19
C PRO A 111 14.26 -17.54 41.39
N PRO A 112 15.14 -16.79 42.06
CA PRO A 112 16.14 -15.95 41.41
C PRO A 112 17.05 -16.81 40.55
N GLN A 113 16.83 -16.78 39.24
CA GLN A 113 17.71 -17.43 38.28
C GLN A 113 18.96 -16.56 38.08
N PRO A 114 20.15 -17.18 37.96
CA PRO A 114 21.40 -16.46 37.77
C PRO A 114 21.37 -15.72 36.42
N ALA A 115 21.78 -14.45 36.46
CA ALA A 115 21.75 -13.46 35.37
C ALA A 115 21.85 -14.04 33.95
N ASP A 116 20.78 -13.82 33.20
CA ASP A 116 20.57 -14.20 31.81
C ASP A 116 21.56 -13.50 30.86
N ASN A 117 22.70 -14.15 30.59
CA ASN A 117 23.59 -13.77 29.48
C ASN A 117 22.86 -13.81 28.12
N SER A 118 21.80 -14.60 28.02
CA SER A 118 20.95 -14.75 26.81
C SER A 118 20.22 -13.46 26.43
N ILE A 119 19.81 -12.63 27.41
CA ILE A 119 19.13 -11.36 27.14
C ILE A 119 20.11 -10.36 26.53
N VAL A 120 21.36 -10.33 27.04
CA VAL A 120 22.41 -9.47 26.52
C VAL A 120 22.82 -9.87 25.10
N GLU A 121 22.92 -11.18 24.83
CA GLU A 121 23.18 -11.69 23.48
C GLU A 121 22.04 -11.36 22.51
N LEU A 122 20.78 -11.51 22.94
CA LEU A 122 19.63 -11.15 22.13
C LEU A 122 19.63 -9.65 21.80
N LEU A 123 19.94 -8.79 22.78
CA LEU A 123 20.05 -7.36 22.56
C LEU A 123 21.14 -7.03 21.54
N LYS A 124 22.32 -7.65 21.65
CA LYS A 124 23.42 -7.47 20.69
C LYS A 124 23.03 -7.88 19.27
N ALA A 125 22.36 -9.02 19.11
CA ALA A 125 21.90 -9.47 17.79
C ALA A 125 20.85 -8.52 17.18
N LYS A 126 19.99 -7.93 18.03
CA LYS A 126 19.02 -6.92 17.58
C LYS A 126 19.68 -5.60 17.21
N THR A 127 20.67 -5.14 17.97
CA THR A 127 21.41 -3.91 17.66
C THR A 127 22.21 -4.06 16.37
N GLU A 128 22.90 -5.18 16.18
CA GLU A 128 23.65 -5.47 14.95
C GLU A 128 22.73 -5.46 13.71
N ARG A 129 21.56 -6.09 13.81
CA ARG A 129 20.57 -6.09 12.72
C ARG A 129 20.06 -4.69 12.41
N LEU A 130 19.90 -3.84 13.44
CA LEU A 130 19.44 -2.47 13.27
C LEU A 130 20.51 -1.61 12.60
N GLU A 131 21.77 -1.76 13.01
CA GLU A 131 22.91 -1.10 12.38
C GLU A 131 23.06 -1.50 10.91
N ALA A 132 22.95 -2.79 10.59
CA ALA A 132 22.99 -3.27 9.21
C ALA A 132 21.88 -2.66 8.34
N ALA A 133 20.64 -2.61 8.85
CA ALA A 133 19.52 -1.97 8.16
C ALA A 133 19.75 -0.45 7.98
N MET A 134 20.34 0.23 8.97
CA MET A 134 20.70 1.64 8.84
C MET A 134 21.75 1.88 7.74
N MET A 135 22.77 1.02 7.66
CA MET A 135 23.77 1.10 6.59
C MET A 135 23.16 0.89 5.20
N GLU A 136 22.25 -0.08 5.07
CA GLU A 136 21.54 -0.34 3.81
C GLU A 136 20.69 0.86 3.39
N ILE A 137 19.91 1.43 4.33
CA ILE A 137 19.11 2.64 4.07
C ILE A 137 20.03 3.80 3.65
N GLY A 138 21.18 3.98 4.31
CA GLY A 138 22.17 4.99 3.97
C GLY A 138 22.70 4.82 2.54
N SER A 139 23.08 3.59 2.18
CA SER A 139 23.56 3.24 0.83
C SER A 139 22.50 3.52 -0.24
N LEU A 140 21.27 3.05 -0.04
CA LEU A 140 20.16 3.26 -0.97
C LEU A 140 19.84 4.74 -1.15
N LYS A 141 19.87 5.54 -0.08
CA LYS A 141 19.69 7.00 -0.16
C LYS A 141 20.81 7.68 -0.97
N ALA A 142 22.06 7.28 -0.75
CA ALA A 142 23.19 7.83 -1.51
C ALA A 142 23.08 7.50 -3.00
N GLN A 143 22.67 6.27 -3.35
CA GLN A 143 22.42 5.87 -4.73
C GLN A 143 21.28 6.67 -5.37
N LEU A 144 20.20 6.90 -4.63
CA LEU A 144 19.06 7.70 -5.09
C LEU A 144 19.48 9.14 -5.38
N LEU A 145 20.23 9.77 -4.46
CA LEU A 145 20.74 11.13 -4.66
C LEU A 145 21.69 11.22 -5.86
N ALA A 146 22.61 10.26 -6.01
CA ALA A 146 23.51 10.21 -7.17
C ALA A 146 22.75 10.05 -8.50
N SER A 147 21.67 9.26 -8.51
CA SER A 147 20.81 9.10 -9.68
C SER A 147 20.02 10.37 -10.01
N GLN A 148 19.50 11.05 -8.98
CA GLN A 148 18.82 12.33 -9.14
C GLN A 148 19.75 13.42 -9.66
N GLU A 149 20.99 13.49 -9.16
CA GLU A 149 21.98 14.45 -9.63
C GLU A 149 22.34 14.22 -11.10
N LYS A 150 22.54 12.96 -11.51
CA LYS A 150 22.74 12.61 -12.93
C LYS A 150 21.56 13.06 -13.78
N SER A 151 20.34 12.81 -13.33
CA SER A 151 19.12 13.21 -14.05
C SER A 151 19.02 14.74 -14.18
N ARG A 152 19.34 15.46 -13.11
CA ARG A 152 19.40 16.92 -13.09
C ARG A 152 20.44 17.47 -14.06
N LEU A 153 21.64 16.89 -14.09
CA LEU A 153 22.69 17.28 -15.04
C LEU A 153 22.25 17.05 -16.50
N LEU A 154 21.54 15.95 -16.78
CA LEU A 154 21.00 15.68 -18.11
C LEU A 154 19.89 16.67 -18.49
N GLU A 155 19.02 17.02 -17.54
CA GLU A 155 17.96 18.01 -17.74
C GLU A 155 18.52 19.42 -17.99
N ASP A 156 19.52 19.84 -17.23
CA ASP A 156 20.20 21.13 -17.45
C ASP A 156 20.93 21.15 -18.80
N ARG A 157 21.42 19.98 -19.27
CA ARG A 157 22.02 19.84 -20.59
C ARG A 157 20.95 19.91 -21.70
N SER A 158 19.76 19.35 -21.49
CA SER A 158 18.67 19.33 -22.50
C SER A 158 17.94 20.68 -22.62
N LYS A 159 17.94 21.50 -21.56
CA LYS A 159 17.43 22.88 -21.58
C LYS A 159 18.26 23.84 -22.43
N ARG A 160 19.49 23.48 -22.80
CA ARG A 160 20.28 24.30 -23.73
C ARG A 160 19.74 24.12 -25.15
N PRO A 161 19.35 25.20 -25.85
CA PRO A 161 18.90 25.11 -27.23
C PRO A 161 19.97 24.43 -28.09
N TRP A 162 19.56 23.53 -28.98
CA TRP A 162 20.46 22.75 -29.83
C TRP A 162 21.40 23.64 -30.65
N TRP A 163 20.95 24.85 -31.04
CA TRP A 163 21.76 25.81 -31.80
C TRP A 163 22.96 26.36 -31.02
N ARG A 164 22.89 26.50 -29.69
CA ARG A 164 24.05 26.92 -28.88
C ARG A 164 25.15 25.87 -28.89
N ARG A 165 24.77 24.59 -28.86
CA ARG A 165 25.72 23.47 -28.96
C ARG A 165 26.42 23.43 -30.32
N PHE A 166 25.72 23.84 -31.38
CA PHE A 166 26.29 23.93 -32.72
C PHE A 166 27.31 25.07 -32.84
N LEU A 167 27.02 26.26 -32.26
CA LEU A 167 27.94 27.40 -32.27
C LEU A 167 29.22 27.17 -31.46
N ASP A 168 29.14 26.49 -30.31
CA ASP A 168 30.32 26.16 -29.49
C ASP A 168 31.34 25.27 -30.24
N GLN A 169 30.90 24.48 -31.23
CA GLN A 169 31.77 23.64 -32.04
C GLN A 169 32.54 24.42 -33.12
N PHE A 170 32.06 25.61 -33.51
CA PHE A 170 32.73 26.48 -34.51
C PHE A 170 33.68 27.51 -33.88
N ASN A 171 33.60 27.72 -32.57
CA ASN A 171 34.44 28.67 -31.83
C ASN A 171 35.58 28.00 -31.05
N SER A 172 35.78 26.69 -31.23
CA SER A 172 36.85 25.91 -30.61
C SER A 172 37.88 25.47 -31.65
#